data_AF-A0A1E7ETG7-F1
#
_entry.id   AF-A0A1E7ETG7-F1
#
_cell.length_a   1.000
_cell.length_b   1.000
_cell.length_c   1.000
_cell.angle_alpha   90.00
_cell.angle_beta   90.00
_cell.angle_gamma   90.00
#
_symmetry.space_group_name_H-M   'P 1'
#
loop_
_entity.id
_entity.type
_entity.pdbx_description
1 polymer ?
#
loop_
_entity_poly.entity_id
_entity_poly.type
_entity_poly.pdbx_seq_one_letter_code
_entity_poly.pdbx_strand_id
1 'polypeptide(L)'
;MEIANTGATPASQKKLPRIVSIYGGDEDLVLCRNGARVVHVLPCQLDTTIAPATTYALALAMYLDRKLDRNHTEKVTVVIDIRSGKGWPNPSSVSLVPFIKLVVGSLNSYFPERLSRCILFPLPTTATLIFNRAKAYLDPDTATKIQVCSGAGSINSAVPEKVKSFIDAKSISTMERRRKSFFDT
;
A
#
# COMPACT_ATOMS: atom_id res chain seq x y z
N MET A 1 -12.98 48.60 -24.22
CA MET A 1 -11.85 48.10 -23.39
C MET A 1 -12.08 46.59 -23.24
N GLU A 2 -11.61 45.81 -24.20
CA GLU A 2 -11.73 44.35 -24.17
C GLU A 2 -10.70 43.77 -23.21
N ILE A 3 -11.17 43.09 -22.18
CA ILE A 3 -10.35 42.28 -21.29
C ILE A 3 -10.03 40.98 -22.02
N ALA A 4 -8.79 40.90 -22.54
CA ALA A 4 -8.25 39.67 -23.11
C ALA A 4 -8.25 38.57 -22.06
N ASN A 5 -9.11 37.57 -22.25
CA ASN A 5 -9.12 36.35 -21.47
C ASN A 5 -7.86 35.54 -21.85
N THR A 6 -6.77 35.73 -21.10
CA THR A 6 -5.58 34.88 -21.21
C THR A 6 -5.91 33.51 -20.65
N GLY A 7 -6.52 32.67 -21.49
CA GLY A 7 -6.72 31.25 -21.24
C GLY A 7 -5.37 30.55 -21.18
N ALA A 8 -4.71 30.62 -20.03
CA ALA A 8 -3.62 29.72 -19.71
C ALA A 8 -4.20 28.31 -19.67
N THR A 9 -3.89 27.50 -20.69
CA THR A 9 -4.15 26.06 -20.69
C THR A 9 -3.61 25.49 -19.38
N PRO A 10 -4.43 24.84 -18.53
CA PRO A 10 -3.92 24.24 -17.31
C PRO A 10 -2.78 23.31 -17.68
N ALA A 11 -1.60 23.51 -17.07
CA ALA A 11 -0.49 22.59 -17.24
C ALA A 11 -1.02 21.17 -17.03
N SER A 12 -0.75 20.27 -17.99
CA SER A 12 -1.17 18.87 -17.93
C SER A 12 -0.86 18.31 -16.54
N GLN A 13 -1.90 18.17 -15.72
CA GLN A 13 -1.75 17.84 -14.31
C GLN A 13 -1.25 16.39 -14.26
N LYS A 14 0.04 16.21 -13.97
CA LYS A 14 0.64 14.88 -13.82
C LYS A 14 -0.15 14.13 -12.75
N LYS A 15 -0.90 13.11 -13.16
CA LYS A 15 -1.70 12.29 -12.26
C LYS A 15 -0.77 11.42 -11.41
N LEU A 16 -0.98 11.43 -10.10
CA LEU A 16 -0.25 10.52 -9.21
C LEU A 16 -0.65 9.07 -9.50
N PRO A 17 0.31 8.14 -9.56
CA PRO A 17 0.02 6.72 -9.69
C PRO A 17 -0.81 6.23 -8.49
N ARG A 18 -1.78 5.36 -8.77
CA ARG A 18 -2.64 4.78 -7.74
C ARG A 18 -1.89 3.67 -7.01
N ILE A 19 -1.30 4.02 -5.89
CA ILE A 19 -0.53 3.07 -5.06
C ILE A 19 -1.39 2.27 -4.08
N VAL A 20 -2.68 2.59 -3.89
CA VAL A 20 -3.56 1.94 -2.91
C VAL A 20 -4.87 1.51 -3.55
N SER A 21 -5.40 0.36 -3.14
CA SER A 21 -6.70 -0.15 -3.55
C SER A 21 -7.40 -0.86 -2.39
N ILE A 22 -8.72 -0.69 -2.30
CA ILE A 22 -9.61 -1.54 -1.50
C ILE A 22 -10.50 -2.26 -2.49
N TYR A 23 -10.69 -3.54 -2.28
CA TYR A 23 -11.58 -4.35 -3.08
C TYR A 23 -13.01 -4.26 -2.53
N GLY A 24 -14.01 -4.21 -3.42
CA GLY A 24 -15.40 -4.06 -3.03
C GLY A 24 -16.34 -4.72 -4.05
N GLY A 25 -17.57 -5.03 -3.61
CA GLY A 25 -18.52 -5.88 -4.32
C GLY A 25 -18.40 -7.35 -3.89
N ASP A 26 -19.51 -8.11 -3.97
CA ASP A 26 -19.57 -9.49 -3.48
C ASP A 26 -18.62 -10.44 -4.22
N GLU A 27 -18.33 -10.17 -5.50
CA GLU A 27 -17.49 -11.05 -6.33
C GLU A 27 -15.98 -10.75 -6.25
N ASP A 28 -15.61 -9.51 -5.91
CA ASP A 28 -14.21 -9.05 -5.88
C ASP A 28 -13.67 -8.80 -4.47
N LEU A 29 -14.45 -9.09 -3.42
CA LEU A 29 -14.04 -8.92 -2.03
C LEU A 29 -12.76 -9.73 -1.75
N VAL A 30 -11.70 -9.03 -1.31
CA VAL A 30 -10.44 -9.64 -0.87
C VAL A 30 -10.39 -9.55 0.64
N LEU A 31 -10.38 -10.72 1.28
CA LEU A 31 -10.36 -10.85 2.73
C LEU A 31 -9.08 -11.50 3.20
N CYS A 32 -8.63 -11.06 4.37
CA CYS A 32 -7.70 -11.80 5.18
C CYS A 32 -8.45 -12.96 5.86
N ARG A 33 -7.74 -14.05 6.22
CA ARG A 33 -8.32 -15.23 6.87
C ARG A 33 -9.00 -14.94 8.20
N ASN A 34 -8.70 -13.81 8.83
CA ASN A 34 -9.38 -13.31 10.02
C ASN A 34 -10.66 -12.51 9.71
N GLY A 35 -11.14 -12.51 8.46
CA GLY A 35 -12.34 -11.80 8.01
C GLY A 35 -12.14 -10.31 7.72
N ALA A 36 -10.97 -9.74 8.02
CA ALA A 36 -10.71 -8.32 7.78
C ALA A 36 -10.54 -8.02 6.29
N ARG A 37 -11.14 -6.92 5.80
CA ARG A 37 -10.98 -6.45 4.43
C ARG A 37 -9.53 -6.07 4.15
N VAL A 38 -9.05 -6.38 2.95
CA VAL A 38 -7.68 -6.07 2.54
C VAL A 38 -7.60 -4.69 1.89
N VAL A 39 -6.70 -3.86 2.43
CA VAL A 39 -6.18 -2.64 1.79
C VAL A 39 -4.86 -3.01 1.13
N HIS A 40 -4.81 -3.06 -0.20
CA HIS A 40 -3.60 -3.42 -0.94
C HIS A 40 -2.83 -2.17 -1.36
N VAL A 41 -1.57 -2.09 -0.92
CA VAL A 41 -0.64 -1.00 -1.21
C VAL A 41 0.50 -1.55 -2.09
N LEU A 42 0.81 -0.84 -3.17
CA LEU A 42 1.85 -1.15 -4.15
C LEU A 42 2.91 -0.03 -4.17
N PRO A 43 3.83 0.02 -3.20
CA PRO A 43 4.80 1.12 -3.09
C PRO A 43 5.78 1.19 -4.25
N CYS A 44 5.96 0.13 -5.05
CA CYS A 44 6.84 0.18 -6.22
C CYS A 44 6.33 1.13 -7.32
N GLN A 45 5.07 1.55 -7.26
CA GLN A 45 4.51 2.62 -8.09
C GLN A 45 4.84 4.03 -7.57
N LEU A 46 5.40 4.17 -6.36
CA LEU A 46 5.74 5.47 -5.76
C LEU A 46 6.75 6.21 -6.65
N ASP A 47 6.39 7.42 -7.08
CA ASP A 47 7.27 8.29 -7.87
C ASP A 47 7.55 9.59 -7.12
N THR A 48 8.69 9.62 -6.43
CA THR A 48 9.12 10.80 -5.68
C THR A 48 9.56 11.98 -6.56
N THR A 49 9.68 11.78 -7.87
CA THR A 49 9.96 12.87 -8.83
C THR A 49 8.70 13.66 -9.17
N ILE A 50 7.51 13.08 -8.93
CA ILE A 50 6.21 13.75 -9.14
C ILE A 50 5.72 14.40 -7.85
N ALA A 51 5.81 13.70 -6.71
CA ALA A 51 5.42 14.23 -5.41
C ALA A 51 6.19 13.56 -4.25
N PRO A 52 6.43 14.25 -3.13
CA PRO A 52 7.13 13.65 -2.01
C PRO A 52 6.33 12.49 -1.39
N ALA A 53 7.02 11.52 -0.78
CA ALA A 53 6.43 10.34 -0.16
C ALA A 53 5.33 10.66 0.87
N THR A 54 5.43 11.80 1.55
CA THR A 54 4.42 12.33 2.48
C THR A 54 3.09 12.65 1.79
N THR A 55 3.12 13.12 0.54
CA THR A 55 1.90 13.37 -0.26
C THR A 55 1.16 12.07 -0.55
N TYR A 56 1.90 11.02 -0.91
CA TYR A 56 1.32 9.69 -1.12
C TYR A 56 0.76 9.09 0.17
N ALA A 57 1.46 9.25 1.29
CA ALA A 57 0.99 8.79 2.60
C ALA A 57 -0.30 9.50 3.02
N LEU A 58 -0.37 10.83 2.83
CA LEU A 58 -1.58 11.62 3.08
C LEU A 58 -2.73 11.22 2.15
N ALA A 59 -2.46 11.05 0.86
CA ALA A 59 -3.46 10.59 -0.11
C ALA A 59 -4.02 9.21 0.24
N LEU A 60 -3.17 8.30 0.73
CA LEU A 60 -3.59 7.00 1.25
C LEU A 60 -4.49 7.16 2.49
N ALA A 61 -4.12 8.02 3.44
CA ALA A 61 -4.94 8.29 4.62
C ALA A 61 -6.32 8.86 4.24
N MET A 62 -6.37 9.84 3.34
CA MET A 62 -7.63 10.40 2.83
C MET A 62 -8.46 9.36 2.07
N TYR A 63 -7.82 8.49 1.29
CA TYR A 63 -8.51 7.40 0.60
C TYR A 63 -9.18 6.44 1.58
N LEU A 64 -8.49 6.10 2.67
CA LEU A 64 -9.04 5.25 3.73
C LEU A 64 -10.17 5.93 4.49
N ASP A 65 -10.01 7.20 4.85
CA ASP A 65 -11.06 7.97 5.54
C ASP A 65 -12.38 7.96 4.76
N ARG A 66 -12.31 7.98 3.43
CA ARG A 66 -13.49 7.92 2.56
C ARG A 66 -14.04 6.51 2.33
N LYS A 67 -13.25 5.47 2.58
CA LYS A 67 -13.61 4.07 2.31
C LYS A 67 -14.02 3.28 3.54
N LEU A 68 -13.70 3.81 4.72
CA LEU A 68 -14.07 3.22 5.98
C LEU A 68 -15.16 4.06 6.62
N ASP A 69 -16.30 3.44 6.93
CA ASP A 69 -17.41 4.15 7.55
C ASP A 69 -16.98 4.69 8.93
N ARG A 70 -17.34 5.95 9.22
CA ARG A 70 -17.07 6.61 10.51
C ARG A 70 -17.93 6.06 11.64
N ASN A 71 -19.07 5.47 11.31
CA ASN A 71 -20.02 4.90 12.27
C ASN A 71 -19.75 3.41 12.56
N HIS A 72 -18.75 2.80 11.91
CA HIS A 72 -18.44 1.39 12.07
C HIS A 72 -17.00 1.19 12.53
N THR A 73 -16.75 0.36 13.54
CA THR A 73 -15.40 0.05 14.04
C THR A 73 -14.72 -1.09 13.27
N GLU A 74 -14.91 -1.13 11.95
CA GLU A 74 -14.31 -2.20 11.15
C GLU A 74 -12.79 -2.17 11.26
N LYS A 75 -12.18 -3.35 11.30
CA LYS A 75 -10.74 -3.52 11.23
C LYS A 75 -10.33 -3.99 9.84
N VAL A 76 -9.25 -3.43 9.32
CA VAL A 76 -8.70 -3.76 8.00
C VAL A 76 -7.31 -4.38 8.11
N THR A 77 -6.98 -5.23 7.14
CA THR A 77 -5.63 -5.76 6.95
C THR A 77 -4.95 -4.98 5.84
N VAL A 78 -3.84 -4.32 6.15
CA VAL A 78 -3.04 -3.61 5.16
C VAL A 78 -2.01 -4.57 4.59
N VAL A 79 -1.98 -4.70 3.28
CA VAL A 79 -1.03 -5.56 2.57
C VAL A 79 -0.14 -4.66 1.73
N ILE A 80 1.15 -4.67 2.04
CA ILE A 80 2.17 -3.89 1.35
C ILE A 80 2.98 -4.86 0.48
N ASP A 81 2.73 -4.81 -0.82
CA ASP A 81 3.41 -5.62 -1.83
C ASP A 81 4.46 -4.76 -2.55
N ILE A 82 5.73 -5.06 -2.29
CA ILE A 82 6.89 -4.34 -2.83
C ILE A 82 7.53 -5.05 -4.04
N ARG A 83 6.81 -5.94 -4.71
CA ARG A 83 7.29 -6.49 -5.99
C ARG A 83 7.31 -5.41 -7.06
N SER A 84 8.35 -5.43 -7.88
CA SER A 84 8.45 -4.53 -9.01
C SER A 84 7.36 -4.75 -10.05
N GLY A 85 7.09 -3.72 -10.86
CA GLY A 85 6.14 -3.77 -11.98
C GLY A 85 6.72 -3.15 -13.24
N LYS A 86 6.10 -3.47 -14.38
CA LYS A 86 6.49 -2.91 -15.68
C LYS A 86 6.06 -1.45 -15.75
N GLY A 87 6.95 -0.57 -16.22
CA GLY A 87 6.66 0.86 -16.34
C GLY A 87 6.65 1.64 -15.02
N TRP A 88 6.91 0.98 -13.89
CA TRP A 88 6.92 1.63 -12.58
C TRP A 88 8.32 2.16 -12.22
N PRO A 89 8.42 3.18 -11.34
CA PRO A 89 9.71 3.67 -10.85
C PRO A 89 10.55 2.61 -10.12
N ASN A 90 9.89 1.63 -9.48
CA ASN A 90 10.53 0.51 -8.78
C ASN A 90 11.64 0.94 -7.81
N PRO A 91 11.37 1.85 -6.85
CA PRO A 91 12.33 2.20 -5.82
C PRO A 91 12.85 0.96 -5.08
N SER A 92 14.11 1.01 -4.65
CA SER A 92 14.72 -0.10 -3.92
C SER A 92 13.96 -0.39 -2.62
N SER A 93 13.89 -1.65 -2.20
CA SER A 93 13.19 -2.05 -0.98
C SER A 93 13.69 -1.31 0.26
N VAL A 94 14.97 -0.92 0.30
CA VAL A 94 15.56 -0.13 1.39
C VAL A 94 15.01 1.31 1.36
N SER A 95 14.95 1.95 0.19
CA SER A 95 14.41 3.31 0.05
C SER A 95 12.91 3.43 0.34
N LEU A 96 12.18 2.31 0.28
CA LEU A 96 10.76 2.24 0.64
C LEU A 96 10.52 2.18 2.15
N VAL A 97 11.51 1.84 2.97
CA VAL A 97 11.33 1.70 4.43
C VAL A 97 10.76 2.96 5.08
N PRO A 98 11.27 4.19 4.81
CA PRO A 98 10.68 5.41 5.35
C PRO A 98 9.21 5.61 4.96
N PHE A 99 8.86 5.32 3.70
CA PHE A 99 7.47 5.40 3.24
C PHE A 99 6.56 4.39 3.96
N ILE A 100 7.02 3.14 4.12
CA ILE A 100 6.28 2.11 4.86
C ILE A 100 6.04 2.55 6.31
N LYS A 101 7.04 3.15 6.96
CA LYS A 101 6.88 3.73 8.31
C LYS A 101 5.81 4.83 8.33
N LEU A 102 5.85 5.75 7.36
CA LEU A 102 4.86 6.82 7.26
C LEU A 102 3.44 6.28 7.10
N VAL A 103 3.25 5.27 6.25
CA VAL A 103 1.94 4.62 6.07
C VAL A 103 1.47 3.97 7.36
N VAL A 104 2.31 3.16 8.01
CA VAL A 104 1.95 2.48 9.26
C VAL A 104 1.66 3.49 10.38
N GLY A 105 2.50 4.51 10.56
CA GLY A 105 2.28 5.54 11.58
C GLY A 105 1.02 6.37 11.32
N SER A 106 0.74 6.69 10.06
CA SER A 106 -0.49 7.39 9.68
C SER A 106 -1.73 6.54 9.96
N LEU A 107 -1.67 5.23 9.69
CA LEU A 107 -2.77 4.31 9.98
C LEU A 107 -3.10 4.27 11.47
N ASN A 108 -2.08 4.21 12.33
CA ASN A 108 -2.30 4.19 13.78
C ASN A 108 -2.83 5.52 14.30
N SER A 109 -2.32 6.64 13.78
CA SER A 109 -2.67 7.97 14.27
C SER A 109 -4.08 8.38 13.84
N TYR A 110 -4.44 8.10 12.58
CA TYR A 110 -5.73 8.51 12.01
C TYR A 110 -6.83 7.45 12.16
N PHE A 111 -6.46 6.18 12.28
CA PHE A 111 -7.40 5.05 12.38
C PHE A 111 -7.03 4.13 13.56
N PRO A 112 -6.96 4.66 14.79
CA PRO A 112 -6.61 3.87 15.96
C PRO A 112 -7.57 2.69 16.12
N GLU A 113 -7.06 1.54 16.56
CA GLU A 113 -7.82 0.29 16.71
C GLU A 113 -8.45 -0.31 15.45
N ARG A 114 -8.29 0.30 14.28
CA ARG A 114 -8.83 -0.21 13.01
C ARG A 114 -7.80 -0.98 12.18
N LEU A 115 -6.52 -0.96 12.54
CA LEU A 115 -5.53 -1.86 11.97
C LEU A 115 -5.66 -3.25 12.62
N SER A 116 -6.11 -4.24 11.84
CA SER A 116 -6.12 -5.65 12.25
C SER A 116 -4.72 -6.25 12.16
N ARG A 117 -4.06 -6.02 11.02
CA ARG A 117 -2.73 -6.56 10.68
C ARG A 117 -2.11 -5.77 9.54
N CYS A 118 -0.79 -5.71 9.49
CA CYS A 118 -0.04 -5.24 8.34
C CYS A 118 0.83 -6.38 7.79
N ILE A 119 0.65 -6.79 6.54
CA ILE A 119 1.43 -7.85 5.89
C ILE A 119 2.35 -7.19 4.88
N LEU A 120 3.65 -7.25 5.11
CA LEU A 120 4.68 -6.67 4.24
C LEU A 120 5.42 -7.79 3.51
N PHE A 121 5.41 -7.77 2.18
CA PHE A 121 6.13 -8.73 1.36
C PHE A 121 6.50 -8.15 0.00
N PRO A 122 7.46 -8.75 -0.72
CA PRO A 122 8.51 -9.61 -0.23
C PRO A 122 9.69 -8.74 0.22
N LEU A 123 10.03 -8.77 1.50
CA LEU A 123 11.14 -7.96 2.01
C LEU A 123 12.45 -8.77 1.91
N PRO A 124 13.50 -8.30 1.20
CA PRO A 124 14.77 -8.99 1.19
C PRO A 124 15.41 -8.96 2.59
N THR A 125 16.21 -9.96 2.94
CA THR A 125 16.76 -10.17 4.29
C THR A 125 17.40 -8.90 4.87
N THR A 126 18.16 -8.16 4.07
CA THR A 126 18.80 -6.90 4.48
C THR A 126 17.79 -5.83 4.87
N ALA A 127 16.73 -5.65 4.07
CA ALA A 127 15.67 -4.69 4.38
C ALA A 127 14.82 -5.16 5.58
N THR A 128 14.66 -6.48 5.77
CA THR A 128 14.02 -7.06 6.97
C THR A 128 14.74 -6.68 8.24
N LEU A 129 16.07 -6.70 8.25
CA LEU A 129 16.84 -6.28 9.42
C LEU A 129 16.64 -4.78 9.72
N ILE A 130 16.72 -3.92 8.69
CA ILE A 130 16.49 -2.47 8.83
C ILE A 130 15.07 -2.21 9.35
N PHE A 131 14.08 -2.89 8.78
CA PHE A 131 12.69 -2.73 9.16
C PHE A 131 12.42 -3.22 10.59
N ASN A 132 12.99 -4.35 11.00
CA ASN A 132 12.82 -4.86 12.37
C ASN A 132 13.45 -3.93 13.40
N ARG A 133 14.60 -3.30 13.11
CA ARG A 133 15.15 -2.24 13.96
C ARG A 133 14.25 -1.01 14.00
N ALA A 134 13.67 -0.68 12.86
CA ALA A 134 12.71 0.41 12.70
C ALA A 134 11.38 0.18 13.44
N LYS A 135 10.94 -1.06 13.64
CA LYS A 135 9.73 -1.40 14.40
C LYS A 135 9.83 -0.97 15.86
N ALA A 136 11.03 -0.86 16.43
CA ALA A 136 11.22 -0.39 17.81
C ALA A 136 10.72 1.05 18.05
N TYR A 137 10.49 1.82 16.98
CA TYR A 137 9.94 3.18 17.04
C TYR A 137 8.43 3.23 16.79
N LEU A 138 7.80 2.08 16.53
CA LEU A 138 6.34 1.98 16.47
C LEU A 138 5.80 1.68 17.86
N ASP A 139 4.55 2.07 18.13
CA ASP A 139 3.89 1.66 19.35
C ASP A 139 3.88 0.11 19.44
N PRO A 140 4.02 -0.47 20.65
CA PRO A 140 4.17 -1.91 20.83
C PRO A 140 3.03 -2.72 20.20
N ASP A 141 1.79 -2.23 20.33
CA ASP A 141 0.60 -2.87 19.76
C ASP A 141 0.71 -3.01 18.23
N THR A 142 1.09 -1.94 17.54
CA THR A 142 1.29 -1.96 16.09
C THR A 142 2.46 -2.84 15.67
N ALA A 143 3.56 -2.81 16.41
CA ALA A 143 4.72 -3.65 16.10
C ALA A 143 4.35 -5.14 16.04
N THR A 144 3.44 -5.60 16.93
CA THR A 144 2.93 -6.98 16.93
C THR A 144 2.02 -7.30 15.74
N LYS A 145 1.30 -6.30 15.22
CA LYS A 145 0.41 -6.43 14.06
C LYS A 145 1.15 -6.54 12.72
N ILE A 146 2.46 -6.25 12.67
CA ILE A 146 3.22 -6.28 11.40
C ILE A 146 3.87 -7.64 11.13
N GLN A 147 3.42 -8.31 10.08
CA GLN A 147 3.94 -9.57 9.57
C GLN A 147 4.83 -9.34 8.35
N VAL A 148 6.14 -9.55 8.53
CA VAL A 148 7.10 -9.50 7.42
C VAL A 148 7.23 -10.89 6.79
N CYS A 149 7.05 -10.96 5.47
CA CYS A 149 7.25 -12.16 4.68
C CYS A 149 8.40 -11.92 3.69
N SER A 150 9.50 -12.66 3.87
CA SER A 150 10.64 -12.58 2.98
C SER A 150 10.37 -13.27 1.64
N GLY A 151 11.02 -12.82 0.57
CA GLY A 151 10.93 -13.44 -0.75
C GLY A 151 11.65 -12.62 -1.82
N ALA A 152 11.52 -13.05 -3.07
CA ALA A 152 12.03 -12.31 -4.22
C ALA A 152 11.06 -11.18 -4.62
N GLY A 153 11.58 -9.99 -4.93
CA GLY A 153 10.81 -8.78 -5.25
C GLY A 153 10.75 -8.41 -6.73
N SER A 154 11.02 -9.35 -7.64
CA SER A 154 10.98 -9.08 -9.09
C SER A 154 9.56 -9.09 -9.64
N ILE A 155 9.39 -8.58 -10.86
CA ILE A 155 8.10 -8.49 -11.55
C ILE A 155 7.37 -9.82 -11.69
N ASN A 156 8.11 -10.91 -11.90
CA ASN A 156 7.56 -12.26 -12.07
C ASN A 156 7.66 -13.09 -10.78
N SER A 157 8.07 -12.49 -9.67
CA SER A 157 8.17 -13.21 -8.40
C SER A 157 6.79 -13.61 -7.89
N ALA A 158 6.68 -14.88 -7.49
CA ALA A 158 5.50 -15.38 -6.82
C ALA A 158 5.29 -14.68 -5.46
N VAL A 159 4.04 -14.62 -5.01
CA VAL A 159 3.72 -14.20 -3.64
C VAL A 159 4.35 -15.22 -2.66
N PRO A 160 5.08 -14.79 -1.62
CA PRO A 160 5.70 -15.72 -0.68
C PRO A 160 4.69 -16.65 -0.01
N GLU A 161 5.06 -17.92 0.16
CA GLU A 161 4.21 -18.96 0.78
C GLU A 161 3.65 -18.54 2.15
N LYS A 162 4.46 -17.81 2.94
CA LYS A 162 4.03 -17.30 4.25
C LYS A 162 2.77 -16.43 4.17
N VAL A 163 2.54 -15.71 3.06
CA VAL A 163 1.32 -14.90 2.88
C VAL A 163 0.06 -15.77 2.83
N LYS A 164 0.16 -17.02 2.36
CA LYS A 164 -0.98 -17.96 2.31
C LYS A 164 -1.50 -18.37 3.69
N SER A 165 -0.68 -18.20 4.73
CA SER A 165 -1.10 -18.37 6.13
C SER A 165 -2.04 -17.25 6.61
N PHE A 166 -2.11 -16.14 5.86
CA PHE A 166 -2.90 -14.96 6.22
C PHE A 166 -4.00 -14.66 5.20
N ILE A 167 -3.79 -14.94 3.92
CA ILE A 167 -4.72 -14.64 2.83
C ILE A 167 -4.95 -15.91 2.02
N ASP A 168 -6.19 -16.20 1.66
CA ASP A 168 -6.53 -17.38 0.86
C ASP A 168 -6.08 -17.23 -0.61
N ALA A 169 -6.05 -18.35 -1.33
CA ALA A 169 -5.55 -18.38 -2.71
C ALA A 169 -6.41 -17.58 -3.70
N LYS A 170 -7.74 -17.50 -3.49
CA LYS A 170 -8.65 -16.70 -4.34
C LYS A 170 -8.33 -15.22 -4.16
N SER A 171 -8.26 -14.75 -2.91
CA SER A 171 -7.88 -13.39 -2.56
C SER A 171 -6.50 -12.99 -3.09
N ILE A 172 -5.50 -13.87 -2.97
CA ILE A 172 -4.16 -13.66 -3.55
C ILE A 172 -4.24 -13.53 -5.07
N SER A 173 -5.02 -14.37 -5.74
CA SER A 173 -5.18 -14.34 -7.19
C SER A 173 -5.84 -13.05 -7.68
N THR A 174 -6.85 -12.56 -6.96
CA THR A 174 -7.48 -11.25 -7.22
C THR A 174 -6.48 -10.10 -7.05
N MET A 175 -5.66 -10.14 -5.99
CA MET A 175 -4.60 -9.15 -5.80
C MET A 175 -3.55 -9.18 -6.91
N GLU A 176 -3.15 -10.37 -7.37
CA GLU A 176 -2.17 -10.52 -8.44
C GLU A 176 -2.73 -10.02 -9.78
N ARG A 177 -3.98 -10.36 -10.11
CA ARG A 177 -4.67 -9.87 -11.32
C ARG A 177 -4.70 -8.34 -11.31
N ARG A 178 -5.04 -7.74 -10.17
CA ARG A 178 -5.05 -6.29 -10.00
C ARG A 178 -3.66 -5.70 -10.17
N ARG A 179 -2.63 -6.26 -9.53
CA ARG A 179 -1.23 -5.81 -9.67
C ARG A 179 -0.79 -5.76 -11.13
N LYS A 180 -1.07 -6.83 -11.88
CA LYS A 180 -0.72 -6.94 -13.31
C LYS A 180 -1.52 -6.00 -14.20
N SER A 181 -2.76 -5.65 -13.84
CA SER A 181 -3.58 -4.69 -14.62
C SER A 181 -2.97 -3.29 -14.74
N PHE A 182 -2.01 -2.95 -13.89
CA PHE A 182 -1.28 -1.68 -13.92
C PHE A 182 0.01 -1.72 -14.77
N PHE A 183 0.32 -2.83 -15.46
CA PHE A 183 1.52 -2.95 -16.30
C PHE A 183 1.34 -2.39 -17.71
N ASP A 184 0.09 -2.23 -18.13
CA ASP A 184 -0.31 -1.75 -19.45
C ASP A 184 -0.86 -0.31 -19.40
N THR A 185 -0.64 0.39 -18.28
CA THR A 185 -1.06 1.78 -18.03
C THR A 185 0.13 2.72 -18.11
#